data_AF-A0A1Y3AM39-F1
#
_entry.id   AF-A0A1Y3AM39-F1
#
_cell.length_a   1.000
_cell.length_b   1.000
_cell.length_c   1.000
_cell.angle_alpha   90.00
_cell.angle_beta   90.00
_cell.angle_gamma   90.00
#
_symmetry.space_group_name_H-M   'P 1'
#
loop_
_entity.id
_entity.type
_entity.pdbx_description
1 polymer ?
#
loop_
_entity_poly.entity_id
_entity_poly.type
_entity_poly.pdbx_seq_one_letter_code
_entity_poly.pdbx_strand_id
1 'polypeptide(L)'
;MGRGYELGKAFTYNQFVVDCSMLQPPLGNLKVHVKGPERAAANLSIIDNENGTFMIQYKPTSPGTYIINVKIADTDIPGSPFQVRVTEFLSS
;
A
#
# COMPACT_ATOMS: atom_id res chain seq x y z
N MET A 1 -16.57 11.42 8.61
CA MET A 1 -16.17 10.09 9.10
C MET A 1 -15.20 9.52 8.08
N GLY A 2 -13.91 9.43 8.41
CA GLY A 2 -12.90 8.97 7.46
C GLY A 2 -11.57 8.82 8.17
N ARG A 3 -10.72 7.92 7.65
CA ARG A 3 -9.50 7.37 8.27
C ARG A 3 -9.76 6.14 9.12
N GLY A 4 -10.54 5.22 8.58
CA GLY A 4 -10.47 3.82 8.99
C GLY A 4 -9.14 3.25 8.54
N TYR A 5 -8.43 2.63 9.46
CA TYR A 5 -7.43 1.59 9.22
C TYR A 5 -7.78 0.84 7.92
N GLU A 6 -6.93 0.91 6.91
CA GLU A 6 -7.18 0.20 5.66
C GLU A 6 -7.17 -1.30 5.97
N LEU A 7 -8.37 -1.89 6.02
CA LEU A 7 -8.56 -3.30 6.32
C LEU A 7 -8.27 -4.09 5.06
N GLY A 8 -7.14 -4.79 5.06
CA GLY A 8 -6.80 -5.75 4.01
C GLY A 8 -7.40 -7.12 4.32
N LYS A 9 -7.51 -7.96 3.30
CA LYS A 9 -7.93 -9.36 3.41
C LYS A 9 -6.76 -10.27 3.01
N ALA A 10 -6.51 -11.29 3.81
CA ALA A 10 -5.49 -12.30 3.49
C ALA A 10 -5.86 -13.07 2.22
N PHE A 11 -4.85 -13.51 1.48
CA PHE A 11 -4.97 -14.34 0.26
C PHE A 11 -5.73 -13.73 -0.92
N THR A 12 -6.14 -12.46 -0.83
CA THR A 12 -6.77 -11.72 -1.93
C THR A 12 -5.97 -10.49 -2.31
N TYR A 13 -6.24 -9.96 -3.50
CA TYR A 13 -5.67 -8.70 -3.93
C TYR A 13 -6.36 -7.55 -3.19
N ASN A 14 -5.55 -6.78 -2.48
CA ASN A 14 -5.93 -5.53 -1.87
C ASN A 14 -5.29 -4.41 -2.68
N GLN A 15 -5.95 -3.26 -2.73
CA GLN A 15 -5.44 -2.11 -3.44
C GLN A 15 -5.82 -0.83 -2.72
N PHE A 16 -4.93 0.15 -2.77
CA PHE A 16 -5.21 1.51 -2.35
C PHE A 16 -4.55 2.47 -3.33
N VAL A 17 -5.15 3.65 -3.47
CA VAL A 17 -4.67 4.70 -4.35
C VAL A 17 -3.96 5.73 -3.51
N VAL A 18 -2.76 6.06 -3.95
CA VAL A 18 -1.94 7.10 -3.37
C VAL A 18 -1.99 8.30 -4.29
N ASP A 19 -2.42 9.44 -3.73
CA ASP A 19 -2.43 10.70 -4.46
C ASP A 19 -1.14 11.48 -4.21
N CYS A 20 -0.31 11.55 -5.26
CA CYS A 20 0.92 12.35 -5.31
C CYS A 20 0.77 13.56 -6.25
N SER A 21 -0.44 13.88 -6.72
CA SER A 21 -0.67 14.95 -7.70
C SER A 21 -0.32 16.33 -7.16
N MET A 22 -0.31 16.50 -5.83
CA MET A 22 0.13 17.72 -5.17
C MET A 22 1.66 17.88 -5.08
N LEU A 23 2.43 16.86 -5.48
CA LEU A 23 3.89 16.93 -5.50
C LEU A 23 4.37 17.60 -6.79
N GLN A 24 5.53 18.25 -6.74
CA GLN A 24 6.09 18.93 -7.90
C GLN A 24 6.59 17.91 -8.95
N PRO A 25 6.18 18.02 -10.23
CA PRO A 25 6.72 17.20 -11.29
C PRO A 25 8.16 17.62 -11.68
N PRO A 26 8.97 16.70 -12.24
CA PRO A 26 8.62 15.33 -12.58
C PRO A 26 8.56 14.42 -11.35
N LEU A 27 7.53 13.58 -11.31
CA LEU A 27 7.40 12.52 -10.31
C LEU A 27 8.51 11.49 -10.59
N GLY A 28 9.43 11.31 -9.64
CA GLY A 28 10.48 10.30 -9.76
C GLY A 28 9.96 8.88 -9.55
N ASN A 29 10.87 7.91 -9.52
CA ASN A 29 10.51 6.50 -9.32
C ASN A 29 9.82 6.29 -7.95
N LEU A 30 8.61 5.72 -7.98
CA LEU A 30 7.90 5.29 -6.78
C LEU A 30 8.52 4.00 -6.23
N LYS A 31 8.98 4.04 -4.98
CA LYS A 31 9.50 2.88 -4.24
C LYS A 31 8.50 2.51 -3.16
N VAL A 32 8.01 1.27 -3.19
CA VAL A 32 7.10 0.75 -2.17
C VAL A 32 7.76 -0.42 -1.46
N HIS A 33 7.76 -0.38 -0.13
CA HIS A 33 8.30 -1.42 0.72
C HIS A 33 7.24 -1.91 1.70
N VAL A 34 6.89 -3.19 1.60
CA VAL A 34 5.89 -3.82 2.47
C VAL A 34 6.61 -4.63 3.53
N LYS A 35 6.41 -4.27 4.80
CA LYS A 35 6.87 -5.03 5.96
C LYS A 35 5.68 -5.72 6.60
N GLY A 36 5.59 -7.03 6.44
CA GLY A 36 4.56 -7.86 7.08
C GLY A 36 4.97 -8.41 8.45
N PRO A 37 4.07 -9.15 9.12
CA PRO A 37 4.45 -9.99 10.25
C PRO A 37 5.46 -11.06 9.80
N GLU A 38 6.20 -11.63 10.76
CA GLU A 38 7.27 -12.60 10.49
C GLU A 38 6.77 -13.76 9.58
N ARG A 39 7.53 -14.09 8.51
CA ARG A 39 7.18 -15.06 7.44
C ARG A 39 6.04 -14.68 6.48
N ALA A 40 5.47 -13.49 6.57
CA ALA A 40 4.42 -13.07 5.65
C ALA A 40 5.01 -12.55 4.33
N ALA A 41 4.68 -13.21 3.23
CA ALA A 41 4.96 -12.71 1.89
C ALA A 41 3.79 -11.83 1.42
N ALA A 42 4.08 -10.83 0.59
CA ALA A 42 3.07 -10.09 -0.13
C ALA A 42 3.55 -9.89 -1.57
N ASN A 43 2.73 -10.28 -2.54
CA ASN A 43 2.97 -9.86 -3.92
C ASN A 43 2.61 -8.38 -4.01
N LEU A 44 3.48 -7.56 -4.59
CA LEU A 44 3.32 -6.12 -4.68
C LEU A 44 3.41 -5.70 -6.14
N SER A 45 2.45 -4.91 -6.59
CA SER A 45 2.43 -4.29 -7.91
C SER A 45 2.09 -2.81 -7.78
N ILE A 46 2.73 -1.98 -8.59
CA ILE A 46 2.54 -0.53 -8.62
C ILE A 46 2.07 -0.19 -10.04
N ILE A 47 0.95 0.52 -10.12
CA ILE A 47 0.39 1.00 -11.39
C ILE A 47 0.39 2.52 -11.33
N ASP A 48 1.07 3.16 -12.28
CA ASP A 48 1.00 4.60 -12.48
C ASP A 48 -0.24 4.92 -13.33
N ASN A 49 -1.10 5.82 -12.83
CA ASN A 49 -2.29 6.26 -13.54
C ASN A 49 -2.04 7.47 -14.44
N GLU A 50 -0.79 7.94 -14.57
CA GLU A 50 -0.35 9.06 -15.42
C GLU A 50 -1.04 10.40 -15.10
N ASN A 51 -1.70 10.49 -13.95
CA ASN A 51 -2.41 11.68 -13.47
C ASN A 51 -1.85 12.18 -12.13
N GLY A 52 -0.68 11.67 -11.72
CA GLY A 52 -0.07 11.93 -10.42
C GLY A 52 -0.57 11.04 -9.29
N THR A 53 -1.44 10.07 -9.57
CA THR A 53 -1.85 9.05 -8.60
C THR A 53 -1.23 7.70 -8.94
N PHE A 54 -0.89 6.93 -7.91
CA PHE A 54 -0.33 5.59 -8.04
C PHE A 54 -1.23 4.59 -7.33
N MET A 55 -1.59 3.51 -8.01
CA MET A 55 -2.34 2.41 -7.42
C MET A 55 -1.37 1.33 -6.95
N ILE A 56 -1.38 1.09 -5.63
CA ILE A 56 -0.57 0.06 -4.99
C ILE A 56 -1.45 -1.16 -4.77
N GLN A 57 -1.13 -2.25 -5.44
CA GLN A 57 -1.82 -3.52 -5.30
C GLN A 57 -0.94 -4.50 -4.52
N TYR A 58 -1.46 -5.09 -3.45
CA TYR A 58 -0.75 -6.06 -2.64
C TYR A 58 -1.61 -7.28 -2.31
N LYS A 59 -0.99 -8.47 -2.33
CA LYS A 59 -1.64 -9.74 -1.97
C LYS A 59 -0.92 -10.37 -0.77
N PRO A 60 -1.37 -10.09 0.46
CA PRO A 60 -0.77 -10.66 1.67
C PRO A 60 -1.09 -12.15 1.77
N THR A 61 -0.11 -12.98 2.14
CA THR A 61 -0.27 -14.44 2.32
C THR A 61 -0.63 -14.85 3.74
N SER A 62 -0.83 -13.90 4.66
CA SER A 62 -1.15 -14.18 6.06
C SER A 62 -1.92 -13.01 6.68
N PRO A 63 -2.84 -13.25 7.63
CA PRO A 63 -3.40 -12.18 8.45
C PRO A 63 -2.32 -11.54 9.34
N GLY A 64 -2.51 -10.27 9.65
CA GLY A 64 -1.66 -9.53 10.58
C GLY A 64 -1.50 -8.07 10.20
N THR A 65 -0.58 -7.38 10.88
CA THR A 65 -0.33 -5.96 10.63
C THR A 65 0.81 -5.80 9.64
N TYR A 66 0.54 -5.09 8.55
CA TYR A 66 1.50 -4.76 7.52
C TYR A 66 1.78 -3.26 7.56
N ILE A 67 3.05 -2.90 7.36
CA ILE A 67 3.51 -1.52 7.27
C ILE A 67 4.00 -1.31 5.84
N ILE A 68 3.30 -0.45 5.09
CA ILE A 68 3.62 -0.13 3.70
C ILE A 68 4.28 1.24 3.67
N ASN A 69 5.56 1.26 3.36
CA ASN A 69 6.34 2.48 3.18
C ASN A 69 6.32 2.83 1.69
N VAL A 70 5.98 4.06 1.38
CA VAL A 70 5.86 4.57 0.02
C VAL A 70 6.71 5.82 -0.07
N LYS A 71 7.67 5.79 -0.97
CA LYS A 71 8.59 6.90 -1.22
C LYS A 71 8.57 7.23 -2.70
N ILE A 72 8.74 8.50 -3.01
CA ILE A 72 8.89 9.00 -4.37
C ILE A 72 10.15 9.84 -4.43
N ALA A 73 11.04 9.54 -5.38
CA ALA A 73 12.36 10.19 -5.45
C ALA A 73 13.09 10.23 -4.09
N ASP A 74 13.07 9.11 -3.35
CA ASP A 74 13.66 8.95 -2.01
C ASP A 74 13.04 9.82 -0.90
N THR A 75 11.91 10.49 -1.16
CA THR A 75 11.13 11.27 -0.19
C THR A 75 9.85 10.54 0.19
N ASP A 76 9.53 10.48 1.48
CA ASP A 76 8.28 9.90 1.97
C ASP A 76 7.07 10.75 1.54
N ILE A 77 6.05 10.08 1.02
CA ILE A 77 4.82 10.76 0.61
C ILE A 77 3.92 11.10 1.81
N PRO A 78 2.97 12.02 1.67
CA PRO A 78 1.98 12.28 2.71
C PRO A 78 1.21 11.00 3.08
N GLY A 79 1.17 10.69 4.38
CA GLY A 79 0.48 9.52 4.92
C GLY A 79 1.33 8.25 5.02
N SER A 80 2.55 8.23 4.45
CA SER A 80 3.49 7.13 4.67
C SER A 80 4.21 7.25 6.01
N PRO A 81 4.46 6.14 6.74
CA PRO A 81 4.08 4.77 6.41
C PRO A 81 2.58 4.47 6.64
N PHE A 82 2.00 3.67 5.76
CA PHE A 82 0.62 3.19 5.89
C PHE A 82 0.59 1.92 6.73
N GLN A 83 -0.23 1.91 7.77
CA GLN A 83 -0.47 0.72 8.58
C GLN A 83 -1.76 0.04 8.14
N VAL A 84 -1.61 -1.16 7.58
CA VAL A 84 -2.70 -1.99 7.08
C VAL A 84 -2.91 -3.14 8.04
N ARG A 85 -4.16 -3.35 8.48
CA ARG A 85 -4.52 -4.55 9.25
C ARG A 85 -5.18 -5.54 8.32
N VAL A 86 -4.49 -6.65 8.04
CA VAL A 86 -4.99 -7.73 7.22
C VAL A 86 -5.70 -8.75 8.11
N THR A 87 -6.95 -9.07 7.80
CA THR A 87 -7.72 -10.12 8.50
C THR A 87 -7.90 -11.33 7.61
N GLU A 88 -8.16 -12.49 8.22
CA GLU A 88 -8.54 -13.68 7.47
C GLU A 88 -9.88 -13.46 6.78
N PHE A 89 -10.02 -14.03 5.58
CA PHE A 89 -11.31 -14.13 4.94
C PHE A 89 -12.07 -15.30 5.56
N LEU A 90 -12.87 -15.03 6.60
CA LEU A 90 -13.88 -15.98 7.04
C LEU A 90 -15.06 -15.89 6.07
N SER A 91 -15.12 -16.77 5.09
CA SER A 91 -16.40 -17.08 4.43
C SER A 91 -17.30 -17.71 5.48
N SER A 92 -18.27 -16.94 5.99
CA SER A 92 -19.43 -17.47 6.73
C SER A 92 -20.46 -18.03 5.76
#